data_AF-A0A1I6H7S5-F1
#
_entry.id   AF-A0A1I6H7S5-F1
#
_cell.length_a   1.000
_cell.length_b   1.000
_cell.length_c   1.000
_cell.angle_alpha   90.00
_cell.angle_beta   90.00
_cell.angle_gamma   90.00
#
_symmetry.space_group_name_H-M   'P 1'
#
loop_
_entity.id
_entity.type
_entity.pdbx_description
1 polymer ?
#
loop_
_entity_poly.entity_id
_entity_poly.type
_entity_poly.pdbx_seq_one_letter_code
_entity_poly.pdbx_strand_id
1 'polypeptide(L)'
;MKQLRISVHKALLIGAIFAGGVAFGQQSKTYSEKFDVDSDVEVNLNTSHTDIEFETWNRNEVQVEAIITLEGASEEEAAQYFEDNGIEIMGNSAKITVSTRSDSPWGYRFNSDMDFDFEMPEIEIPEINIPEFEMPEIAQIIENLEIPELMEMEELTEIADLPPMPAMPRMPRFDHEAYERDGEEYMKKWKAEMKEGFDEDFQKRMEEWAKRAEERNKALQERLKVRSEERKARMEARSAEQEQRIEELMRRQEELHKNRAEHREQAQRLREQAQAQLAEARERLRSGEARTRAYYFQGAGKNRNFTIKKTIKIKMPKGARLKLNVRHGEVKLADNAVNIKADLNYATLLASTIEGENTRVIARYSPISVGQWRSGKLNAEFSDNVQLDLVRRLNLSANSSDVTITRLLQQASIENNLGVIRIGSISDDFKEMKVMVQNGDFSCDSPGSAYRISLKNNQSSLDIPTSVVWDKKQAGSSGWKSGYSGNKDAAKSILIDASYSKVAINE
;
A
#
# COMPACT_ATOMS: atom_id res chain seq x y z
N MET A 1 -53.31 38.81 -15.73
CA MET A 1 -52.20 38.50 -14.80
C MET A 1 -50.94 38.35 -15.63
N LYS A 2 -49.94 39.21 -15.38
CA LYS A 2 -48.76 39.39 -16.23
C LYS A 2 -47.81 38.20 -16.10
N GLN A 3 -47.40 37.65 -17.25
CA GLN A 3 -46.27 36.72 -17.32
C GLN A 3 -44.98 37.47 -16.99
N LEU A 4 -44.25 36.99 -15.98
CA LEU A 4 -42.92 37.46 -15.64
C LEU A 4 -41.89 36.69 -16.47
N ARG A 5 -41.32 37.39 -17.44
CA ARG A 5 -40.15 36.96 -18.23
C ARG A 5 -38.93 36.86 -17.31
N ILE A 6 -38.36 35.67 -17.18
CA ILE A 6 -37.03 35.46 -16.60
C ILE A 6 -36.02 35.84 -17.68
N SER A 7 -35.32 36.96 -17.46
CA SER A 7 -34.32 37.50 -18.39
C SER A 7 -32.95 36.92 -18.05
N VAL A 8 -32.50 35.93 -18.83
CA VAL A 8 -31.11 35.43 -18.81
C VAL A 8 -30.22 36.55 -19.37
N HIS A 9 -29.51 37.26 -18.49
CA HIS A 9 -28.58 38.30 -18.92
C HIS A 9 -27.28 37.64 -19.41
N LYS A 10 -27.16 37.50 -20.73
CA LYS A 10 -25.88 37.32 -21.41
C LYS A 10 -25.18 38.67 -21.48
N ALA A 11 -24.39 39.02 -20.47
CA ALA A 11 -23.42 40.09 -20.56
C ALA A 11 -22.04 39.46 -20.81
N LEU A 12 -21.71 39.30 -22.10
CA LEU A 12 -20.40 38.84 -22.58
C LEU A 12 -19.64 40.10 -22.96
N LEU A 13 -18.73 40.55 -22.11
CA LEU A 13 -17.94 41.77 -22.31
C LEU A 13 -16.49 41.35 -22.60
N ILE A 14 -16.26 40.82 -23.80
CA ILE A 14 -14.92 40.45 -24.30
C ILE A 14 -14.14 41.74 -24.58
N GLY A 15 -13.34 42.19 -23.61
CA GLY A 15 -12.35 43.25 -23.82
C GLY A 15 -11.02 42.67 -24.28
N ALA A 16 -10.79 42.57 -25.60
CA ALA A 16 -9.50 42.20 -26.16
C ALA A 16 -8.55 43.42 -26.18
N ILE A 17 -7.52 43.42 -25.34
CA ILE A 17 -6.44 44.43 -25.39
C ILE A 17 -5.20 43.77 -25.99
N PHE A 18 -4.87 44.13 -27.24
CA PHE A 18 -3.57 43.84 -27.85
C PHE A 18 -2.55 44.86 -27.34
N ALA A 19 -1.77 44.50 -26.32
CA ALA A 19 -0.59 45.27 -25.95
C ALA A 19 0.57 44.91 -26.89
N GLY A 20 0.65 45.58 -28.04
CA GLY A 20 1.76 45.45 -28.98
C GLY A 20 3.03 46.11 -28.45
N GLY A 21 3.83 45.35 -27.70
CA GLY A 21 5.23 45.67 -27.43
C GLY A 21 6.11 44.80 -28.31
N VAL A 22 6.82 45.40 -29.26
CA VAL A 22 7.69 44.68 -30.21
C VAL A 22 8.96 44.21 -29.48
N ALA A 23 8.87 43.06 -28.81
CA ALA A 23 10.00 42.22 -28.48
C ALA A 23 10.00 41.09 -29.52
N PHE A 24 10.94 41.15 -30.47
CA PHE A 24 11.05 40.16 -31.54
C PHE A 24 11.05 38.73 -30.96
N GLY A 25 9.99 37.97 -31.27
CA GLY A 25 9.86 36.54 -30.92
C GLY A 25 8.83 36.18 -29.85
N GLN A 26 8.12 37.11 -29.22
CA GLN A 26 7.11 36.80 -28.20
C GLN A 26 5.75 37.43 -28.55
N GLN A 27 4.72 36.60 -28.68
CA GLN A 27 3.33 37.00 -28.92
C GLN A 27 2.48 36.59 -27.71
N SER A 28 1.58 37.44 -27.22
CA SER A 28 0.73 37.11 -26.07
C SER A 28 -0.71 37.57 -26.23
N LYS A 29 -1.64 36.82 -25.65
CA LYS A 29 -3.07 37.15 -25.63
C LYS A 29 -3.62 36.98 -24.21
N THR A 30 -4.29 38.01 -23.74
CA THR A 30 -4.93 38.04 -22.42
C THR A 30 -6.45 37.93 -22.56
N TYR A 31 -7.04 37.03 -21.78
CA TYR A 31 -8.47 36.85 -21.62
C TYR A 31 -8.83 37.28 -20.21
N SER A 32 -9.77 38.22 -20.06
CA SER A 32 -10.22 38.66 -18.74
C SER A 32 -11.74 38.65 -18.67
N GLU A 33 -12.26 37.99 -17.64
CA GLU A 33 -13.69 37.89 -17.36
C GLU A 33 -13.95 38.21 -15.89
N LYS A 34 -15.11 38.81 -15.63
CA LYS A 34 -15.57 39.17 -14.29
C LYS A 34 -16.99 38.70 -14.06
N PHE A 35 -17.24 38.15 -12.88
CA PHE A 35 -18.52 37.60 -12.49
C PHE A 35 -18.90 38.12 -11.11
N ASP A 36 -20.09 38.72 -11.00
CA ASP A 36 -20.73 38.93 -9.70
C ASP A 36 -21.23 37.58 -9.17
N VAL A 37 -20.86 37.24 -7.94
CA VAL A 37 -21.04 35.88 -7.39
C VAL A 37 -21.58 35.88 -5.98
N ASP A 38 -22.15 34.74 -5.59
CA ASP A 38 -22.49 34.46 -4.21
C ASP A 38 -21.23 34.13 -3.39
N SER A 39 -21.31 34.27 -2.06
CA SER A 39 -20.16 34.10 -1.17
C SER A 39 -19.59 32.66 -1.14
N ASP A 40 -20.39 31.67 -1.57
CA ASP A 40 -20.07 30.23 -1.58
C ASP A 40 -19.90 29.65 -3.00
N VAL A 41 -19.65 30.53 -3.98
CA VAL A 41 -19.44 30.18 -5.38
C VAL A 41 -18.44 29.02 -5.54
N GLU A 42 -18.74 28.09 -6.45
CA GLU A 42 -17.81 27.05 -6.86
C GLU A 42 -16.96 27.53 -8.04
N VAL A 43 -15.65 27.51 -7.88
CA VAL A 43 -14.68 27.78 -8.94
C VAL A 43 -14.04 26.46 -9.37
N ASN A 44 -14.43 25.99 -10.55
CA ASN A 44 -14.04 24.72 -11.15
C ASN A 44 -12.99 24.93 -12.24
N LEU A 45 -11.80 24.35 -12.08
CA LEU A 45 -10.72 24.44 -13.06
C LEU A 45 -10.45 23.07 -13.66
N ASN A 46 -10.38 23.01 -14.99
CA ASN A 46 -9.92 21.85 -15.74
C ASN A 46 -8.82 22.29 -16.72
N THR A 47 -7.57 22.21 -16.28
CA THR A 47 -6.45 22.82 -17.01
C THR A 47 -5.32 21.83 -17.25
N SER A 48 -4.66 21.97 -18.40
CA SER A 48 -3.46 21.24 -18.76
C SER A 48 -2.36 22.21 -19.18
N HIS A 49 -1.10 21.94 -18.82
CA HIS A 49 0.05 22.77 -19.22
C HIS A 49 -0.10 24.25 -18.82
N THR A 50 -0.62 24.48 -17.62
CA THR A 50 -1.06 25.82 -17.17
C THR A 50 -0.67 26.07 -15.73
N ASP A 51 -0.07 27.25 -15.49
CA ASP A 51 0.24 27.73 -14.15
C ASP A 51 -0.92 28.57 -13.61
N ILE A 52 -1.37 28.28 -12.40
CA ILE A 52 -2.55 28.88 -11.78
C ILE A 52 -2.14 29.58 -10.49
N GLU A 53 -2.62 30.80 -10.32
CA GLU A 53 -2.41 31.61 -9.12
C GLU A 53 -3.76 32.11 -8.59
N PHE A 54 -4.05 31.80 -7.33
CA PHE A 54 -5.25 32.26 -6.64
C PHE A 54 -4.94 33.40 -5.69
N GLU A 55 -5.84 34.38 -5.64
CA GLU A 55 -5.87 35.47 -4.67
C GLU A 55 -7.27 35.55 -4.06
N THR A 56 -7.37 35.78 -2.75
CA THR A 56 -8.67 35.96 -2.07
C THR A 56 -8.90 37.42 -1.68
N TRP A 57 -10.15 37.87 -1.76
CA TRP A 57 -10.55 39.22 -1.35
C TRP A 57 -11.91 39.25 -0.62
N ASN A 58 -12.27 40.42 -0.11
CA ASN A 58 -13.55 40.67 0.58
C ASN A 58 -14.58 41.31 -0.37
N ARG A 59 -14.76 40.75 -1.57
CA ARG A 59 -15.74 41.21 -2.57
C ARG A 59 -16.49 39.99 -3.12
N ASN A 60 -17.77 40.18 -3.43
CA ASN A 60 -18.64 39.18 -4.05
C ASN A 60 -18.47 39.16 -5.58
N GLU A 61 -17.22 39.10 -6.01
CA GLU A 61 -16.83 39.10 -7.41
C GLU A 61 -15.75 38.04 -7.61
N VAL A 62 -15.75 37.36 -8.74
CA VAL A 62 -14.61 36.56 -9.20
C VAL A 62 -14.06 37.18 -10.47
N GLN A 63 -12.76 37.42 -10.49
CA GLN A 63 -12.04 37.89 -11.66
C GLN A 63 -11.09 36.81 -12.13
N VAL A 64 -11.22 36.42 -13.39
CA VAL A 64 -10.31 35.47 -14.06
C VAL A 64 -9.51 36.25 -15.08
N GLU A 65 -8.18 36.14 -15.02
CA GLU A 65 -7.25 36.69 -16.00
C GLU A 65 -6.35 35.56 -16.50
N ALA A 66 -6.50 35.17 -17.76
CA ALA A 66 -5.72 34.13 -18.39
C ALA A 66 -4.81 34.73 -19.47
N ILE A 67 -3.52 34.41 -19.42
CA ILE A 67 -2.50 34.92 -20.33
C ILE A 67 -1.90 33.71 -21.06
N ILE A 68 -1.95 33.73 -22.38
CA ILE A 68 -1.25 32.76 -23.22
C ILE A 68 -0.12 33.49 -23.94
N THR A 69 1.11 32.99 -23.78
CA THR A 69 2.30 33.54 -24.43
C THR A 69 2.92 32.48 -25.35
N LEU A 70 3.19 32.87 -26.59
CA LEU A 70 3.86 32.08 -27.61
C LEU A 70 5.25 32.67 -27.84
N GLU A 71 6.29 31.91 -27.55
CA GLU A 71 7.68 32.30 -27.79
C GLU A 71 8.25 31.52 -28.98
N GLY A 72 8.78 32.23 -29.97
CA GLY A 72 9.34 31.68 -31.20
C GLY A 72 8.35 31.50 -32.35
N ALA A 73 7.07 31.85 -32.15
CA ALA A 73 6.04 31.81 -33.20
C ALA A 73 6.07 33.09 -34.06
N SER A 74 5.76 32.96 -35.35
CA SER A 74 5.48 34.13 -36.21
C SER A 74 4.13 34.78 -35.84
N GLU A 75 3.90 36.01 -36.29
CA GLU A 75 2.61 36.70 -36.08
C GLU A 75 1.43 35.93 -36.69
N GLU A 76 1.62 35.33 -37.86
CA GLU A 76 0.60 34.52 -38.54
C GLU A 76 0.30 33.21 -37.78
N GLU A 77 1.34 32.52 -37.32
CA GLU A 77 1.22 31.30 -36.52
C GLU A 77 0.54 31.58 -35.17
N ALA A 78 0.90 32.70 -34.53
CA ALA A 78 0.27 33.14 -33.28
C ALA A 78 -1.21 33.53 -33.50
N ALA A 79 -1.52 34.25 -34.57
CA ALA A 79 -2.89 34.60 -34.92
C ALA A 79 -3.75 33.34 -35.11
N GLN A 80 -3.25 32.35 -35.86
CA GLN A 80 -3.93 31.07 -36.06
C GLN A 80 -4.17 30.31 -34.76
N TYR A 81 -3.18 30.28 -33.85
CA TYR A 81 -3.34 29.66 -32.53
C TYR A 81 -4.42 30.37 -31.69
N PHE A 82 -4.48 31.70 -31.76
CA PHE A 82 -5.39 32.51 -30.98
C PHE A 82 -6.82 32.58 -31.53
N GLU A 83 -7.05 32.28 -32.81
CA GLU A 83 -8.39 32.17 -33.42
C GLU A 83 -9.20 30.99 -32.83
N ASP A 84 -8.50 29.91 -32.48
CA ASP A 84 -9.09 28.66 -31.99
C ASP A 84 -9.52 28.69 -30.51
N ASN A 85 -9.36 29.84 -29.83
CA ASN A 85 -9.66 30.09 -28.40
C ASN A 85 -9.15 28.98 -27.47
N GLY A 86 -7.86 29.03 -27.12
CA GLY A 86 -7.21 28.01 -26.27
C GLY A 86 -7.70 27.92 -24.82
N ILE A 87 -8.55 28.84 -24.37
CA ILE A 87 -9.11 28.91 -23.00
C ILE A 87 -10.59 29.29 -23.08
N GLU A 88 -11.42 28.61 -22.30
CA GLU A 88 -12.84 28.87 -22.14
C GLU A 88 -13.14 29.22 -20.67
N ILE A 89 -13.82 30.35 -20.47
CA ILE A 89 -14.23 30.85 -19.16
C ILE A 89 -15.73 31.06 -19.21
N MET A 90 -16.47 30.31 -18.40
CA MET A 90 -17.93 30.40 -18.30
C MET A 90 -18.34 30.47 -16.85
N GLY A 91 -19.40 31.20 -16.52
CA GLY A 91 -19.89 31.23 -15.16
C GLY A 91 -21.19 31.97 -14.97
N ASN A 92 -21.76 31.76 -13.79
CA ASN A 92 -22.88 32.51 -13.22
C ASN A 92 -22.59 32.79 -11.74
N SER A 93 -23.58 33.29 -10.99
CA SER A 93 -23.38 33.67 -9.59
C SER A 93 -22.98 32.50 -8.68
N ALA A 94 -23.33 31.26 -9.04
CA ALA A 94 -23.13 30.07 -8.22
C ALA A 94 -21.91 29.24 -8.63
N LYS A 95 -21.55 29.24 -9.93
CA LYS A 95 -20.47 28.40 -10.46
C LYS A 95 -19.71 29.08 -11.59
N ILE A 96 -18.39 29.00 -11.53
CA ILE A 96 -17.47 29.45 -12.57
C ILE A 96 -16.62 28.26 -13.00
N THR A 97 -16.49 28.06 -14.30
CA THR A 97 -15.68 27.01 -14.91
C THR A 97 -14.64 27.62 -15.82
N VAL A 98 -13.39 27.24 -15.62
CA VAL A 98 -12.25 27.64 -16.45
C VAL A 98 -11.62 26.37 -17.02
N SER A 99 -11.59 26.26 -18.35
CA SER A 99 -11.00 25.11 -19.05
C SER A 99 -9.95 25.57 -20.05
N THR A 100 -8.85 24.82 -20.13
CA THR A 100 -7.84 25.01 -21.19
C THR A 100 -7.95 23.87 -22.18
N ARG A 101 -7.78 24.14 -23.48
CA ARG A 101 -7.76 23.08 -24.49
C ARG A 101 -6.60 22.11 -24.22
N SER A 102 -6.92 20.82 -24.15
CA SER A 102 -5.95 19.72 -24.08
C SER A 102 -5.38 19.48 -25.48
N ASP A 103 -4.05 19.44 -25.60
CA ASP A 103 -3.33 19.24 -26.88
C ASP A 103 -3.41 17.78 -27.41
N SER A 104 -4.32 16.95 -26.87
CA SER A 104 -4.50 15.57 -27.30
C SER A 104 -5.75 15.45 -28.20
N PRO A 105 -5.63 14.89 -29.42
CA PRO A 105 -6.76 14.52 -30.29
C PRO A 105 -7.75 13.52 -29.65
N TRP A 106 -7.42 12.96 -28.49
CA TRP A 106 -8.26 12.04 -27.69
C TRP A 106 -8.90 12.73 -26.47
N GLY A 107 -8.89 14.06 -26.41
CA GLY A 107 -9.52 14.83 -25.35
C GLY A 107 -11.03 14.94 -25.53
N TYR A 108 -11.79 14.09 -24.85
CA TYR A 108 -13.24 14.27 -24.71
C TYR A 108 -13.57 15.70 -24.27
N ARG A 109 -14.46 16.34 -25.03
CA ARG A 109 -15.14 17.59 -24.65
C ARG A 109 -15.97 17.30 -23.40
N PHE A 110 -15.45 17.62 -22.21
CA PHE A 110 -16.19 17.55 -20.97
C PHE A 110 -17.14 18.75 -20.86
N ASN A 111 -18.26 18.68 -21.59
CA ASN A 111 -19.39 19.57 -21.38
C ASN A 111 -20.62 18.72 -21.05
N SER A 112 -21.00 18.68 -19.77
CA SER A 112 -22.35 18.51 -19.21
C SER A 112 -22.27 17.92 -17.80
N ASP A 113 -23.24 18.30 -16.98
CA ASP A 113 -23.51 17.79 -15.63
C ASP A 113 -23.67 16.27 -15.64
N MET A 114 -22.58 15.54 -15.38
CA MET A 114 -22.61 14.12 -15.12
C MET A 114 -21.92 13.87 -13.78
N ASP A 115 -22.69 13.38 -12.81
CA ASP A 115 -22.15 12.58 -11.71
C ASP A 115 -21.21 11.53 -12.33
N PHE A 116 -19.92 11.66 -12.04
CA PHE A 116 -18.95 10.62 -12.36
C PHE A 116 -19.05 9.55 -11.27
N ASP A 117 -20.09 8.74 -11.37
CA ASP A 117 -20.01 7.34 -10.94
C ASP A 117 -19.28 6.61 -12.06
N PHE A 118 -18.04 6.21 -11.78
CA PHE A 118 -17.17 5.59 -12.77
C PHE A 118 -17.40 4.08 -12.73
N GLU A 119 -18.46 3.60 -13.39
CA GLU A 119 -18.49 2.23 -13.89
C GLU A 119 -17.68 2.19 -15.20
N MET A 120 -16.48 1.63 -15.11
CA MET A 120 -15.62 1.35 -16.26
C MET A 120 -16.30 0.34 -17.20
N PRO A 121 -16.42 0.61 -18.51
CA PRO A 121 -16.71 -0.47 -19.47
C PRO A 121 -15.54 -1.46 -19.48
N GLU A 122 -15.86 -2.76 -19.43
CA GLU A 122 -14.92 -3.87 -19.60
C GLU A 122 -14.14 -3.69 -20.92
N ILE A 123 -12.94 -3.16 -20.79
CA ILE A 123 -11.90 -3.33 -21.79
C ILE A 123 -11.29 -4.69 -21.47
N GLU A 124 -11.59 -5.68 -22.31
CA GLU A 124 -10.89 -6.97 -22.33
C GLU A 124 -9.40 -6.69 -22.60
N ILE A 125 -8.63 -6.69 -21.52
CA ILE A 125 -7.19 -6.79 -21.57
C ILE A 125 -6.89 -8.24 -21.95
N PRO A 126 -6.23 -8.55 -23.07
CA PRO A 126 -5.82 -9.92 -23.36
C PRO A 126 -5.01 -10.44 -22.18
N GLU A 127 -5.50 -11.53 -21.57
CA GLU A 127 -4.94 -12.19 -20.40
C GLU A 127 -3.46 -12.50 -20.62
N ILE A 128 -2.59 -11.62 -20.14
CA ILE A 128 -1.28 -12.06 -19.68
C ILE A 128 -1.56 -12.74 -18.36
N ASN A 129 -1.69 -14.07 -18.42
CA ASN A 129 -1.84 -14.96 -17.29
C ASN A 129 -0.59 -14.83 -16.40
N ILE A 130 -0.60 -13.87 -15.48
CA ILE A 130 0.32 -13.79 -14.36
C ILE A 130 -0.31 -14.71 -13.30
N PRO A 131 0.21 -15.94 -13.09
CA PRO A 131 -0.36 -16.83 -12.09
C PRO A 131 -0.41 -16.11 -10.74
N GLU A 132 -1.57 -16.18 -10.09
CA GLU A 132 -1.80 -15.71 -8.73
C GLU A 132 -0.61 -16.07 -7.85
N PHE A 133 0.05 -15.05 -7.31
CA PHE A 133 1.01 -15.25 -6.24
C PHE A 133 0.21 -15.49 -4.96
N GLU A 134 -0.36 -16.68 -4.85
CA GLU A 134 -0.69 -17.27 -3.55
C GLU A 134 0.58 -17.23 -2.72
N MET A 135 0.51 -16.63 -1.53
CA MET A 135 1.61 -16.73 -0.59
C MET A 135 1.84 -18.23 -0.29
N PRO A 136 3.02 -18.81 -0.53
CA PRO A 136 3.38 -20.04 0.14
C PRO A 136 3.65 -19.67 1.59
N GLU A 137 2.59 -19.71 2.38
CA GLU A 137 2.54 -20.21 3.74
C GLU A 137 3.86 -20.07 4.54
N ILE A 138 3.99 -18.97 5.28
CA ILE A 138 4.78 -18.97 6.54
C ILE A 138 4.15 -19.97 7.55
N ALA A 139 2.92 -20.41 7.29
CA ALA A 139 2.34 -21.61 7.88
C ALA A 139 3.17 -22.87 7.58
N GLN A 140 3.73 -23.10 6.38
CA GLN A 140 4.50 -24.32 6.07
C GLN A 140 5.83 -24.44 6.82
N ILE A 141 6.43 -23.33 7.26
CA ILE A 141 7.68 -23.38 8.04
C ILE A 141 7.39 -23.75 9.51
N ILE A 142 6.20 -23.41 10.02
CA ILE A 142 5.75 -23.75 11.38
C ILE A 142 5.01 -25.08 11.40
N GLU A 143 4.34 -25.46 10.31
CA GLU A 143 3.58 -26.71 10.14
C GLU A 143 4.50 -27.89 9.77
N ASN A 144 5.70 -27.64 9.23
CA ASN A 144 6.75 -28.66 9.04
C ASN A 144 7.76 -28.74 10.21
N LEU A 145 7.52 -28.04 11.32
CA LEU A 145 7.97 -28.51 12.63
C LEU A 145 7.03 -29.66 13.05
N GLU A 146 7.05 -30.74 12.25
CA GLU A 146 6.52 -32.03 12.68
C GLU A 146 7.29 -32.41 13.94
N ILE A 147 6.60 -32.26 15.06
CA ILE A 147 6.87 -32.96 16.30
C ILE A 147 7.24 -34.41 15.91
N PRO A 148 8.30 -35.03 16.47
CA PRO A 148 8.65 -36.45 16.24
C PRO A 148 7.60 -37.48 16.69
N GLU A 149 6.31 -37.16 16.61
CA GLU A 149 5.15 -37.93 17.05
C GLU A 149 4.49 -38.68 15.88
N LEU A 150 5.26 -39.54 15.23
CA LEU A 150 4.71 -40.74 14.58
C LEU A 150 5.51 -41.98 14.98
N MET A 151 6.01 -42.00 16.22
CA MET A 151 6.18 -43.25 16.92
C MET A 151 4.76 -43.70 17.31
N GLU A 152 4.37 -44.93 16.92
CA GLU A 152 3.35 -45.78 17.58
C GLU A 152 2.17 -46.34 16.75
N MET A 153 1.81 -45.90 15.53
CA MET A 153 0.63 -46.49 14.85
C MET A 153 0.92 -47.66 13.87
N GLU A 154 2.02 -47.65 13.11
CA GLU A 154 2.36 -48.78 12.20
C GLU A 154 3.11 -49.93 12.91
N GLU A 155 3.85 -49.63 13.97
CA GLU A 155 4.53 -50.65 14.79
C GLU A 155 3.52 -51.57 15.50
N LEU A 156 2.35 -51.05 15.88
CA LEU A 156 1.27 -51.84 16.48
C LEU A 156 0.60 -52.80 15.48
N THR A 157 0.55 -52.45 14.18
CA THR A 157 -0.07 -53.31 13.15
C THR A 157 0.76 -54.54 12.78
N GLU A 158 2.10 -54.49 12.94
CA GLU A 158 2.97 -55.63 12.61
C GLU A 158 3.17 -56.61 13.77
N ILE A 159 2.75 -56.30 15.01
CA ILE A 159 2.72 -57.25 16.14
C ILE A 159 1.74 -58.42 15.88
N ALA A 160 0.80 -58.24 14.93
CA ALA A 160 -0.24 -59.22 14.62
C ALA A 160 0.19 -60.38 13.69
N ASP A 161 1.45 -60.42 13.22
CA ASP A 161 1.88 -61.40 12.20
C ASP A 161 2.45 -62.71 12.79
N LEU A 162 2.07 -63.06 14.03
CA LEU A 162 2.35 -64.38 14.58
C LEU A 162 1.53 -65.45 13.84
N PRO A 163 2.09 -66.63 13.54
CA PRO A 163 1.28 -67.72 13.00
C PRO A 163 0.12 -68.03 13.98
N PRO A 164 -1.09 -68.30 13.50
CA PRO A 164 -2.22 -68.58 14.37
C PRO A 164 -1.90 -69.77 15.29
N MET A 165 -2.18 -69.63 16.59
CA MET A 165 -1.92 -70.71 17.54
C MET A 165 -2.70 -71.97 17.14
N PRO A 166 -2.12 -73.17 17.29
CA PRO A 166 -2.83 -74.41 17.03
C PRO A 166 -4.04 -74.54 17.96
N ALA A 167 -5.09 -75.22 17.48
CA ALA A 167 -6.33 -75.38 18.23
C ALA A 167 -6.08 -76.07 19.58
N MET A 168 -6.54 -75.43 20.66
CA MET A 168 -6.43 -76.01 22.00
C MET A 168 -7.34 -77.24 22.13
N PRO A 169 -6.89 -78.32 22.79
CA PRO A 169 -7.72 -79.48 23.05
C PRO A 169 -8.96 -79.11 23.84
N ARG A 170 -10.08 -79.77 23.55
CA ARG A 170 -11.34 -79.48 24.24
C ARG A 170 -11.23 -79.97 25.68
N MET A 171 -11.30 -79.04 26.62
CA MET A 171 -11.28 -79.36 28.05
C MET A 171 -12.57 -80.10 28.43
N PRO A 172 -12.51 -81.29 29.05
CA PRO A 172 -13.71 -81.99 29.50
C PRO A 172 -14.41 -81.15 30.59
N ARG A 173 -15.74 -81.00 30.47
CA ARG A 173 -16.53 -80.26 31.47
C ARG A 173 -16.52 -81.02 32.79
N PHE A 174 -16.27 -80.30 33.88
CA PHE A 174 -16.28 -80.87 35.23
C PHE A 174 -17.71 -81.09 35.72
N ASP A 175 -18.02 -82.30 36.17
CA ASP A 175 -19.32 -82.69 36.71
C ASP A 175 -19.22 -82.79 38.24
N HIS A 176 -19.83 -81.81 38.91
CA HIS A 176 -19.80 -81.71 40.37
C HIS A 176 -20.60 -82.81 41.06
N GLU A 177 -21.73 -83.26 40.49
CA GLU A 177 -22.59 -84.28 41.11
C GLU A 177 -21.96 -85.68 41.03
N ALA A 178 -21.23 -85.96 39.94
CA ALA A 178 -20.46 -87.19 39.80
C ALA A 178 -19.24 -87.21 40.74
N TYR A 179 -18.60 -86.05 40.97
CA TYR A 179 -17.51 -85.91 41.92
C TYR A 179 -17.95 -86.12 43.37
N GLU A 180 -19.10 -85.57 43.80
CA GLU A 180 -19.61 -85.78 45.16
C GLU A 180 -19.94 -87.25 45.46
N ARG A 181 -20.32 -88.01 44.43
CA ARG A 181 -20.75 -89.41 44.56
C ARG A 181 -19.57 -90.40 44.55
N ASP A 182 -18.64 -90.22 43.63
CA ASP A 182 -17.54 -91.17 43.36
C ASP A 182 -16.15 -90.61 43.74
N GLY A 183 -16.08 -89.36 44.19
CA GLY A 183 -14.92 -88.72 44.81
C GLY A 183 -13.61 -88.89 44.04
N GLU A 184 -12.67 -89.63 44.64
CA GLU A 184 -11.34 -89.87 44.09
C GLU A 184 -11.35 -90.66 42.77
N GLU A 185 -12.33 -91.54 42.55
CA GLU A 185 -12.42 -92.31 41.30
C GLU A 185 -12.82 -91.42 40.12
N TYR A 186 -13.77 -90.49 40.35
CA TYR A 186 -14.14 -89.49 39.35
C TYR A 186 -12.96 -88.58 38.99
N MET A 187 -12.21 -88.11 39.99
CA MET A 187 -11.01 -87.29 39.74
C MET A 187 -9.94 -88.03 38.96
N LYS A 188 -9.77 -89.34 39.16
CA LYS A 188 -8.86 -90.15 38.35
C LYS A 188 -9.33 -90.24 36.90
N LYS A 189 -10.64 -90.44 36.66
CA LYS A 189 -11.22 -90.44 35.29
C LYS A 189 -11.12 -89.08 34.61
N TRP A 190 -11.51 -87.99 35.29
CA TRP A 190 -11.44 -86.64 34.72
C TRP A 190 -10.00 -86.21 34.41
N LYS A 191 -9.03 -86.54 35.27
CA LYS A 191 -7.60 -86.32 34.97
C LYS A 191 -7.11 -87.17 33.80
N ALA A 192 -7.61 -88.39 33.64
CA ALA A 192 -7.27 -89.24 32.50
C ALA A 192 -7.82 -88.67 31.19
N GLU A 193 -9.10 -88.26 31.15
CA GLU A 193 -9.72 -87.60 29.99
C GLU A 193 -9.07 -86.25 29.66
N MET A 194 -8.68 -85.47 30.67
CA MET A 194 -7.95 -84.22 30.46
C MET A 194 -6.57 -84.48 29.84
N LYS A 195 -5.88 -85.54 30.26
CA LYS A 195 -4.56 -85.91 29.72
C LYS A 195 -4.63 -86.43 28.30
N GLU A 196 -5.74 -87.04 27.89
CA GLU A 196 -5.98 -87.53 26.52
C GLU A 196 -6.02 -86.39 25.49
N GLY A 197 -6.48 -85.19 25.87
CA GLY A 197 -6.45 -84.03 24.98
C GLY A 197 -5.05 -83.42 24.76
N PHE A 198 -4.13 -83.59 25.71
CA PHE A 198 -2.76 -83.06 25.64
C PHE A 198 -1.75 -84.18 25.35
N ASP A 199 -2.05 -84.93 24.29
CA ASP A 199 -1.26 -86.03 23.78
C ASP A 199 0.07 -85.59 23.14
N GLU A 200 0.91 -86.57 22.78
CA GLU A 200 2.18 -86.31 22.07
C GLU A 200 1.97 -85.56 20.75
N ASP A 201 0.82 -85.73 20.10
CA ASP A 201 0.48 -85.03 18.87
C ASP A 201 0.20 -83.54 19.11
N PHE A 202 -0.44 -83.16 20.21
CA PHE A 202 -0.54 -81.76 20.63
C PHE A 202 0.83 -81.14 20.93
N GLN A 203 1.70 -81.87 21.63
CA GLN A 203 3.05 -81.39 21.93
C GLN A 203 3.85 -81.15 20.64
N LYS A 204 3.81 -82.08 19.68
CA LYS A 204 4.45 -81.91 18.36
C LYS A 204 3.91 -80.70 17.60
N ARG A 205 2.59 -80.47 17.60
CA ARG A 205 1.98 -79.28 16.96
C ARG A 205 2.46 -77.98 17.58
N MET A 206 2.59 -77.93 18.91
CA MET A 206 3.11 -76.75 19.62
C MET A 206 4.59 -76.52 19.35
N GLU A 207 5.39 -77.58 19.30
CA GLU A 207 6.82 -77.49 18.94
C GLU A 207 7.01 -77.02 17.49
N GLU A 208 6.21 -77.52 16.55
CA GLU A 208 6.22 -77.04 15.17
C GLU A 208 5.78 -75.58 15.04
N TRP A 209 4.75 -75.19 15.80
CA TRP A 209 4.31 -73.79 15.84
C TRP A 209 5.40 -72.88 16.42
N ALA A 210 6.06 -73.29 17.50
CA ALA A 210 7.16 -72.54 18.11
C ALA A 210 8.33 -72.33 17.14
N LYS A 211 8.70 -73.35 16.36
CA LYS A 211 9.72 -73.23 15.30
C LYS A 211 9.32 -72.24 14.22
N ARG A 212 8.07 -72.32 13.72
CA ARG A 212 7.55 -71.38 12.69
C ARG A 212 7.46 -69.95 13.23
N ALA A 213 7.09 -69.79 14.49
CA ALA A 213 7.04 -68.48 15.14
C ALA A 213 8.45 -67.87 15.28
N GLU A 214 9.45 -68.67 15.65
CA GLU A 214 10.85 -68.22 15.75
C GLU A 214 11.41 -67.81 14.38
N GLU A 215 11.18 -68.61 13.33
CA GLU A 215 11.62 -68.30 11.95
C GLU A 215 10.98 -67.01 11.44
N ARG A 216 9.67 -66.85 11.62
CA ARG A 216 8.94 -65.65 11.19
C ARG A 216 9.37 -64.40 11.97
N ASN A 217 9.67 -64.55 13.27
CA ASN A 217 10.19 -63.45 14.07
C ASN A 217 11.58 -63.00 13.61
N LYS A 218 12.49 -63.93 13.25
CA LYS A 218 13.79 -63.58 12.67
C LYS A 218 13.63 -62.84 11.34
N ALA A 219 12.75 -63.31 10.45
CA ALA A 219 12.46 -62.65 9.19
C ALA A 219 11.86 -61.25 9.38
N LEU A 220 10.98 -61.07 10.37
CA LEU A 220 10.41 -59.77 10.73
C LEU A 220 11.49 -58.81 11.24
N GLN A 221 12.36 -59.26 12.16
CA GLN A 221 13.47 -58.44 12.67
C GLN A 221 14.41 -57.97 11.57
N GLU A 222 14.71 -58.82 10.59
CA GLU A 222 15.56 -58.48 9.47
C GLU A 222 14.89 -57.47 8.53
N ARG A 223 13.60 -57.66 8.24
CA ARG A 223 12.79 -56.72 7.45
C ARG A 223 12.65 -55.35 8.13
N LEU A 224 12.49 -55.32 9.45
CA LEU A 224 12.43 -54.10 10.24
C LEU A 224 13.77 -53.34 10.20
N LYS A 225 14.90 -54.04 10.24
CA LYS A 225 16.23 -53.42 10.09
C LYS A 225 16.40 -52.77 8.72
N VAL A 226 16.12 -53.50 7.63
CA VAL A 226 16.22 -52.97 6.27
C VAL A 226 15.31 -51.74 6.09
N ARG A 227 14.05 -51.83 6.52
CA ARG A 227 13.11 -50.70 6.43
C ARG A 227 13.52 -49.52 7.31
N SER A 228 14.13 -49.77 8.47
CA SER A 228 14.69 -48.71 9.32
C SER A 228 15.84 -47.99 8.64
N GLU A 229 16.74 -48.72 7.97
CA GLU A 229 17.86 -48.15 7.21
C GLU A 229 17.36 -47.38 5.98
N GLU A 230 16.39 -47.90 5.23
CA GLU A 230 15.75 -47.19 4.11
C GLU A 230 15.06 -45.90 4.55
N ARG A 231 14.36 -45.92 5.71
CA ARG A 231 13.75 -44.71 6.28
C ARG A 231 14.80 -43.68 6.65
N LYS A 232 15.89 -44.10 7.28
CA LYS A 232 16.99 -43.20 7.64
C LYS A 232 17.63 -42.58 6.40
N ALA A 233 17.92 -43.38 5.38
CA ALA A 233 18.46 -42.89 4.11
C ALA A 233 17.49 -41.92 3.39
N ARG A 234 16.18 -42.20 3.43
CA ARG A 234 15.16 -41.32 2.84
C ARG A 234 15.05 -39.99 3.59
N MET A 235 15.16 -40.01 4.91
CA MET A 235 15.16 -38.80 5.73
C MET A 235 16.40 -37.95 5.47
N GLU A 236 17.58 -38.56 5.42
CA GLU A 236 18.85 -37.87 5.10
C GLU A 236 18.85 -37.30 3.67
N ALA A 237 18.26 -38.01 2.70
CA ALA A 237 18.11 -37.51 1.33
C ALA A 237 17.16 -36.31 1.25
N ARG A 238 16.02 -36.35 1.98
CA ARG A 238 15.08 -35.22 2.06
C ARG A 238 15.69 -34.01 2.75
N SER A 239 16.43 -34.20 3.85
CA SER A 239 17.08 -33.09 4.54
C SER A 239 18.15 -32.44 3.65
N ALA A 240 18.93 -33.25 2.92
CA ALA A 240 19.93 -32.73 1.98
C ALA A 240 19.29 -31.97 0.79
N GLU A 241 18.18 -32.45 0.22
CA GLU A 241 17.46 -31.72 -0.84
C GLU A 241 16.88 -30.40 -0.32
N GLN A 242 16.39 -30.40 0.92
CA GLN A 242 15.83 -29.21 1.55
C GLN A 242 16.91 -28.16 1.86
N GLU A 243 18.07 -28.59 2.37
CA GLU A 243 19.23 -27.71 2.56
C GLU A 243 19.70 -27.09 1.25
N GLN A 244 19.78 -27.89 0.16
CA GLN A 244 20.13 -27.37 -1.17
C GLN A 244 19.11 -26.34 -1.69
N ARG A 245 17.81 -26.58 -1.50
CA ARG A 245 16.76 -25.60 -1.87
C ARG A 245 16.89 -24.32 -1.07
N ILE A 246 17.16 -24.41 0.23
CA ILE A 246 17.33 -23.24 1.10
C ILE A 246 18.57 -22.45 0.68
N GLU A 247 19.68 -23.13 0.38
CA GLU A 247 20.92 -22.49 -0.09
C GLU A 247 20.75 -21.82 -1.46
N GLU A 248 20.05 -22.46 -2.41
CA GLU A 248 19.73 -21.88 -3.72
C GLU A 248 18.81 -20.65 -3.59
N LEU A 249 17.80 -20.71 -2.72
CA LEU A 249 16.92 -19.57 -2.43
C LEU A 249 17.70 -18.40 -1.82
N MET A 250 18.58 -18.67 -0.85
CA MET A 250 19.41 -17.64 -0.21
C MET A 250 20.36 -17.00 -1.23
N ARG A 251 21.00 -17.80 -2.09
CA ARG A 251 21.89 -17.32 -3.15
C ARG A 251 21.15 -16.47 -4.18
N ARG A 252 19.95 -16.88 -4.59
CA ARG A 252 19.09 -16.11 -5.51
C ARG A 252 18.61 -14.80 -4.87
N GLN A 253 18.33 -14.82 -3.58
CA GLN A 253 17.95 -13.62 -2.83
C GLN A 253 19.14 -12.65 -2.73
N GLU A 254 20.34 -13.15 -2.44
CA GLU A 254 21.57 -12.36 -2.36
C GLU A 254 21.93 -11.73 -3.72
N GLU A 255 21.81 -12.47 -4.83
CA GLU A 255 21.99 -11.94 -6.19
C GLU A 255 20.96 -10.85 -6.52
N LEU A 256 19.68 -11.04 -6.15
CA LEU A 256 18.65 -10.01 -6.31
C LEU A 256 18.94 -8.77 -5.45
N HIS A 257 19.43 -8.94 -4.22
CA HIS A 257 19.82 -7.83 -3.35
C HIS A 257 21.02 -7.08 -3.92
N LYS A 258 22.01 -7.79 -4.47
CA LYS A 258 23.19 -7.21 -5.11
C LYS A 258 22.82 -6.46 -6.40
N ASN A 259 22.03 -7.07 -7.28
CA ASN A 259 21.51 -6.40 -8.49
C ASN A 259 20.66 -5.17 -8.14
N ARG A 260 19.82 -5.25 -7.09
CA ARG A 260 19.07 -4.09 -6.58
C ARG A 260 19.95 -3.02 -5.95
N ALA A 261 21.05 -3.40 -5.29
CA ALA A 261 22.02 -2.45 -4.75
C ALA A 261 22.79 -1.74 -5.88
N GLU A 262 23.25 -2.50 -6.88
CA GLU A 262 23.92 -1.97 -8.08
C GLU A 262 23.00 -1.07 -8.90
N HIS A 263 21.73 -1.46 -9.11
CA HIS A 263 20.73 -0.60 -9.75
C HIS A 263 20.42 0.65 -8.93
N ARG A 264 20.34 0.56 -7.60
CA ARG A 264 20.17 1.74 -6.72
C ARG A 264 21.36 2.66 -6.79
N GLU A 265 22.58 2.13 -6.79
CA GLU A 265 23.80 2.92 -6.89
C GLU A 265 23.95 3.56 -8.27
N GLN A 266 23.63 2.84 -9.36
CA GLN A 266 23.59 3.41 -10.71
C GLN A 266 22.51 4.48 -10.84
N ALA A 267 21.30 4.25 -10.31
CA ALA A 267 20.22 5.24 -10.30
C ALA A 267 20.58 6.45 -9.44
N GLN A 268 21.31 6.26 -8.34
CA GLN A 268 21.79 7.34 -7.48
C GLN A 268 22.90 8.13 -8.16
N ARG A 269 23.88 7.48 -8.81
CA ARG A 269 24.90 8.17 -9.63
C ARG A 269 24.29 8.92 -10.80
N LEU A 270 23.29 8.34 -11.47
CA LEU A 270 22.52 9.02 -12.52
C LEU A 270 21.72 10.20 -11.96
N ARG A 271 21.13 10.07 -10.76
CA ARG A 271 20.43 11.17 -10.07
C ARG A 271 21.41 12.26 -9.62
N GLU A 272 22.59 11.92 -9.12
CA GLU A 272 23.62 12.87 -8.71
C GLU A 272 24.24 13.57 -9.93
N GLN A 273 24.49 12.85 -11.03
CA GLN A 273 24.91 13.45 -12.30
C GLN A 273 23.81 14.32 -12.90
N ALA A 274 22.55 13.87 -12.88
CA ALA A 274 21.42 14.66 -13.31
C ALA A 274 21.22 15.88 -12.43
N GLN A 275 21.38 15.77 -11.10
CA GLN A 275 21.30 16.89 -10.16
C GLN A 275 22.48 17.85 -10.31
N ALA A 276 23.69 17.37 -10.57
CA ALA A 276 24.86 18.20 -10.85
C ALA A 276 24.70 18.93 -12.19
N GLN A 277 24.21 18.25 -13.23
CA GLN A 277 23.84 18.88 -14.49
C GLN A 277 22.67 19.86 -14.33
N LEU A 278 21.70 19.55 -13.46
CA LEU A 278 20.58 20.44 -13.14
C LEU A 278 21.02 21.62 -12.28
N ALA A 279 22.03 21.44 -11.41
CA ALA A 279 22.62 22.49 -10.59
C ALA A 279 23.51 23.42 -11.43
N GLU A 280 24.30 22.86 -12.36
CA GLU A 280 25.07 23.61 -13.34
C GLU A 280 24.14 24.32 -14.34
N ALA A 281 23.08 23.66 -14.79
CA ALA A 281 22.02 24.29 -15.57
C ALA A 281 21.27 25.36 -14.74
N ARG A 282 21.04 25.16 -13.44
CA ARG A 282 20.43 26.15 -12.54
C ARG A 282 21.33 27.35 -12.27
N GLU A 283 22.65 27.17 -12.20
CA GLU A 283 23.61 28.28 -12.13
C GLU A 283 23.64 29.05 -13.46
N ARG A 284 23.57 28.37 -14.61
CA ARG A 284 23.36 28.99 -15.93
C ARG A 284 21.98 29.65 -16.10
N LEU A 285 20.96 29.22 -15.35
CA LEU A 285 19.63 29.85 -15.29
C LEU A 285 19.55 30.98 -14.26
N ARG A 286 20.40 30.98 -13.22
CA ARG A 286 20.52 32.03 -12.20
C ARG A 286 21.20 33.30 -12.74
N SER A 287 21.97 33.20 -13.81
CA SER A 287 22.50 34.36 -14.54
C SER A 287 21.44 35.18 -15.30
N GLY A 288 20.15 34.92 -15.08
CA GLY A 288 19.09 35.90 -15.34
C GLY A 288 18.22 35.65 -16.57
N GLU A 289 18.05 34.42 -17.03
CA GLU A 289 17.13 34.11 -18.15
C GLU A 289 16.34 32.81 -17.91
N ALA A 290 15.00 32.92 -17.94
CA ALA A 290 14.03 31.87 -18.29
C ALA A 290 13.76 30.68 -17.31
N ARG A 291 12.82 30.86 -16.36
CA ARG A 291 11.93 29.76 -15.91
C ARG A 291 10.80 29.53 -16.92
N THR A 292 11.18 29.21 -18.14
CA THR A 292 10.26 29.02 -19.26
C THR A 292 10.00 27.53 -19.45
N ARG A 293 8.86 27.02 -18.98
CA ARG A 293 8.37 25.69 -19.39
C ARG A 293 7.95 25.78 -20.87
N ALA A 294 8.72 25.15 -21.74
CA ALA A 294 8.53 25.17 -23.19
C ALA A 294 7.70 23.97 -23.66
N TYR A 295 6.48 24.21 -24.14
CA TYR A 295 5.63 23.19 -24.76
C TYR A 295 5.62 23.36 -26.28
N TYR A 296 5.87 22.29 -27.02
CA TYR A 296 6.01 22.29 -28.48
C TYR A 296 4.71 21.91 -29.19
N PHE A 297 4.30 22.72 -30.18
CA PHE A 297 3.18 22.42 -31.07
C PHE A 297 3.67 22.01 -32.46
N GLN A 298 3.07 20.97 -33.05
CA GLN A 298 3.38 20.54 -34.41
C GLN A 298 2.27 20.99 -35.36
N GLY A 299 2.51 22.08 -36.09
CA GLY A 299 1.62 22.56 -37.14
C GLY A 299 1.74 21.74 -38.44
N ALA A 300 0.63 21.64 -39.19
CA ALA A 300 0.61 20.95 -40.47
C ALA A 300 1.53 21.66 -41.50
N GLY A 301 2.66 21.04 -41.81
CA GLY A 301 3.46 21.35 -43.00
C GLY A 301 4.94 21.68 -42.77
N LYS A 302 5.35 22.12 -41.56
CA LYS A 302 6.78 22.29 -41.20
C LYS A 302 6.96 22.10 -39.69
N ASN A 303 7.90 21.24 -39.28
CA ASN A 303 8.33 21.11 -37.88
C ASN A 303 8.94 22.43 -37.40
N ARG A 304 8.13 23.28 -36.78
CA ARG A 304 8.59 24.48 -36.07
C ARG A 304 8.11 24.40 -34.63
N ASN A 305 9.08 24.39 -33.74
CA ASN A 305 8.91 24.25 -32.31
C ASN A 305 8.83 25.64 -31.68
N PHE A 306 7.63 26.14 -31.39
CA PHE A 306 7.45 27.32 -30.54
C PHE A 306 6.97 26.90 -29.16
N THR A 307 7.31 27.71 -28.16
CA THR A 307 7.00 27.49 -26.75
C THR A 307 5.68 28.13 -26.39
N ILE A 308 4.75 27.35 -25.84
CA ILE A 308 3.50 27.88 -25.29
C ILE A 308 3.63 28.02 -23.77
N LYS A 309 3.24 29.15 -23.21
CA LYS A 309 3.05 29.35 -21.76
C LYS A 309 1.62 29.76 -21.49
N LYS A 310 0.94 29.10 -20.55
CA LYS A 310 -0.40 29.45 -20.11
C LYS A 310 -0.34 29.79 -18.63
N THR A 311 -0.84 30.97 -18.25
CA THR A 311 -0.96 31.41 -16.85
C THR A 311 -2.39 31.85 -16.60
N ILE A 312 -2.99 31.42 -15.49
CA ILE A 312 -4.33 31.85 -15.08
C ILE A 312 -4.25 32.42 -13.67
N LYS A 313 -4.68 33.66 -13.51
CA LYS A 313 -4.83 34.34 -12.22
C LYS A 313 -6.31 34.44 -11.89
N ILE A 314 -6.67 34.01 -10.69
CA ILE A 314 -8.06 34.03 -10.22
C ILE A 314 -8.13 34.79 -8.90
N LYS A 315 -8.86 35.91 -8.90
CA LYS A 315 -9.23 36.62 -7.67
C LYS A 315 -10.65 36.22 -7.30
N MET A 316 -10.87 35.84 -6.05
CA MET A 316 -12.17 35.29 -5.61
C MET A 316 -12.52 35.66 -4.15
N PRO A 317 -13.80 35.56 -3.75
CA PRO A 317 -14.19 35.71 -2.35
C PRO A 317 -13.53 34.64 -1.47
N LYS A 318 -13.23 34.97 -0.21
CA LYS A 318 -12.63 34.02 0.76
C LYS A 318 -13.46 32.74 1.00
N GLY A 319 -14.78 32.80 0.81
CA GLY A 319 -15.70 31.66 0.99
C GLY A 319 -15.84 30.76 -0.23
N ALA A 320 -15.18 31.10 -1.36
CA ALA A 320 -15.30 30.34 -2.59
C ALA A 320 -14.78 28.90 -2.44
N ARG A 321 -15.49 27.95 -3.02
CA ARG A 321 -15.13 26.54 -3.04
C ARG A 321 -14.30 26.25 -4.28
N LEU A 322 -13.14 25.61 -4.11
CA LEU A 322 -12.25 25.27 -5.21
C LEU A 322 -12.39 23.80 -5.61
N LYS A 323 -12.65 23.56 -6.89
CA LYS A 323 -12.55 22.24 -7.53
C LYS A 323 -11.50 22.30 -8.64
N LEU A 324 -10.39 21.61 -8.45
CA LEU A 324 -9.22 21.70 -9.32
C LEU A 324 -8.96 20.33 -9.96
N ASN A 325 -8.86 20.31 -11.27
CA ASN A 325 -8.33 19.20 -12.06
C ASN A 325 -7.20 19.77 -12.91
N VAL A 326 -5.95 19.52 -12.49
CA VAL A 326 -4.77 20.13 -13.08
C VAL A 326 -3.80 19.05 -13.55
N ARG A 327 -3.42 19.13 -14.82
CA ARG A 327 -2.43 18.26 -15.44
C ARG A 327 -1.25 19.09 -15.88
N HIS A 328 -0.03 18.71 -15.50
CA HIS A 328 1.19 19.40 -15.91
C HIS A 328 1.14 20.92 -15.67
N GLY A 329 1.37 21.37 -14.44
CA GLY A 329 1.28 22.80 -14.11
C GLY A 329 1.74 23.10 -12.70
N GLU A 330 1.68 24.36 -12.31
CA GLU A 330 1.87 24.78 -10.92
C GLU A 330 0.60 25.47 -10.41
N VAL A 331 0.15 25.12 -9.21
CA VAL A 331 -1.00 25.72 -8.55
C VAL A 331 -0.51 26.42 -7.29
N LYS A 332 -0.68 27.74 -7.25
CA LYS A 332 -0.47 28.56 -6.05
C LYS A 332 -1.81 28.92 -5.46
N LEU A 333 -2.11 28.37 -4.29
CA LEU A 333 -3.34 28.68 -3.56
C LEU A 333 -3.20 30.00 -2.81
N ALA A 334 -4.33 30.71 -2.70
CA ALA A 334 -4.44 31.89 -1.86
C ALA A 334 -4.37 31.53 -0.37
N ASP A 335 -4.04 32.51 0.47
CA ASP A 335 -4.13 32.35 1.92
C ASP A 335 -5.58 32.05 2.34
N ASN A 336 -5.74 30.97 3.11
CA ASN A 336 -7.00 30.48 3.68
C ASN A 336 -8.00 29.86 2.68
N ALA A 337 -7.52 29.12 1.69
CA ALA A 337 -8.41 28.30 0.88
C ALA A 337 -9.00 27.14 1.73
N VAL A 338 -10.34 27.06 1.77
CA VAL A 338 -11.09 26.12 2.64
C VAL A 338 -11.83 25.07 1.80
N ASN A 339 -11.87 23.82 2.27
CA ASN A 339 -12.65 22.73 1.66
C ASN A 339 -12.32 22.48 0.18
N ILE A 340 -11.03 22.51 -0.15
CA ILE A 340 -10.55 22.37 -1.53
C ILE A 340 -10.68 20.91 -1.97
N LYS A 341 -11.12 20.70 -3.22
CA LYS A 341 -11.03 19.41 -3.90
C LYS A 341 -10.04 19.54 -5.06
N ALA A 342 -8.89 18.87 -4.98
CA ALA A 342 -7.85 18.96 -6.00
C ALA A 342 -7.43 17.56 -6.49
N ASP A 343 -7.45 17.36 -7.80
CA ASP A 343 -6.81 16.25 -8.49
C ASP A 343 -5.64 16.82 -9.32
N LEU A 344 -4.43 16.44 -8.94
CA LEU A 344 -3.17 16.95 -9.47
C LEU A 344 -2.41 15.79 -10.11
N ASN A 345 -2.13 15.91 -11.41
CA ASN A 345 -1.35 14.92 -12.14
C ASN A 345 -0.14 15.60 -12.78
N TYR A 346 1.06 15.24 -12.35
CA TYR A 346 2.30 15.93 -12.73
C TYR A 346 2.24 17.44 -12.48
N ALA A 347 1.55 17.87 -11.43
CA ALA A 347 1.32 19.27 -11.11
C ALA A 347 1.84 19.60 -9.71
N THR A 348 2.50 20.75 -9.58
CA THR A 348 3.03 21.20 -8.27
C THR A 348 1.95 21.97 -7.51
N LEU A 349 1.78 21.69 -6.22
CA LEU A 349 0.92 22.46 -5.33
C LEU A 349 1.76 23.27 -4.34
N LEU A 350 1.54 24.59 -4.31
CA LEU A 350 2.11 25.51 -3.34
C LEU A 350 0.97 26.18 -2.56
N ALA A 351 0.99 26.06 -1.23
CA ALA A 351 -0.05 26.66 -0.39
C ALA A 351 0.49 27.12 0.96
N SER A 352 0.12 28.31 1.41
CA SER A 352 0.44 28.77 2.77
C SER A 352 -0.37 28.01 3.82
N THR A 353 -1.67 27.85 3.57
CA THR A 353 -2.59 27.19 4.52
C THR A 353 -3.69 26.45 3.76
N ILE A 354 -3.95 25.21 4.19
CA ILE A 354 -5.05 24.36 3.73
C ILE A 354 -5.89 23.97 4.95
N GLU A 355 -7.19 24.23 4.89
CA GLU A 355 -8.11 23.88 5.97
C GLU A 355 -9.50 23.45 5.47
N GLY A 356 -10.35 22.98 6.39
CA GLY A 356 -11.66 22.42 6.09
C GLY A 356 -11.69 20.90 6.17
N GLU A 357 -12.77 20.34 6.73
CA GLU A 357 -12.90 18.89 6.93
C GLU A 357 -13.23 18.16 5.63
N ASN A 358 -13.82 18.88 4.67
CA ASN A 358 -14.15 18.35 3.34
C ASN A 358 -12.99 18.52 2.34
N THR A 359 -11.83 18.98 2.79
CA THR A 359 -10.65 19.10 1.94
C THR A 359 -10.12 17.73 1.52
N ARG A 360 -9.91 17.56 0.22
CA ARG A 360 -9.32 16.37 -0.40
C ARG A 360 -8.35 16.77 -1.49
N VAL A 361 -7.09 16.40 -1.33
CA VAL A 361 -6.05 16.57 -2.35
C VAL A 361 -5.57 15.20 -2.78
N ILE A 362 -5.60 14.94 -4.08
CA ILE A 362 -5.01 13.75 -4.71
C ILE A 362 -3.86 14.25 -5.58
N ALA A 363 -2.67 13.71 -5.35
CA ALA A 363 -1.44 14.10 -6.00
C ALA A 363 -0.77 12.86 -6.61
N ARG A 364 -0.70 12.83 -7.94
CA ARG A 364 -0.03 11.76 -8.70
C ARG A 364 1.20 12.34 -9.38
N TYR A 365 2.38 11.82 -9.06
CA TYR A 365 3.66 12.34 -9.56
C TYR A 365 3.81 13.86 -9.34
N SER A 366 3.27 14.35 -8.22
CA SER A 366 2.94 15.75 -8.03
C SER A 366 3.61 16.27 -6.75
N PRO A 367 4.63 17.15 -6.85
CA PRO A 367 5.23 17.77 -5.69
C PRO A 367 4.22 18.64 -4.94
N ILE A 368 4.29 18.61 -3.61
CA ILE A 368 3.41 19.40 -2.74
C ILE A 368 4.26 20.11 -1.70
N SER A 369 4.06 21.41 -1.53
CA SER A 369 4.64 22.19 -0.44
C SER A 369 3.54 23.01 0.23
N VAL A 370 3.26 22.68 1.49
CA VAL A 370 2.21 23.32 2.29
C VAL A 370 2.77 23.78 3.63
N GLY A 371 2.66 25.08 3.92
CA GLY A 371 3.10 25.62 5.20
C GLY A 371 2.24 25.13 6.38
N GLN A 372 0.92 25.26 6.29
CA GLN A 372 0.01 24.81 7.34
C GLN A 372 -1.11 23.91 6.81
N TRP A 373 -1.13 22.65 7.22
CA TRP A 373 -2.22 21.73 6.97
C TRP A 373 -3.09 21.59 8.22
N ARG A 374 -4.24 22.26 8.26
CA ARG A 374 -5.09 22.30 9.46
C ARG A 374 -6.03 21.12 9.58
N SER A 375 -6.63 20.70 8.48
CA SER A 375 -7.56 19.57 8.39
C SER A 375 -7.74 19.15 6.94
N GLY A 376 -7.92 17.85 6.70
CA GLY A 376 -8.27 17.31 5.38
C GLY A 376 -7.63 15.96 5.11
N LYS A 377 -7.86 15.46 3.89
CA LYS A 377 -7.29 14.23 3.35
C LYS A 377 -6.27 14.52 2.26
N LEU A 378 -5.13 13.85 2.30
CA LEU A 378 -4.09 13.89 1.28
C LEU A 378 -3.80 12.47 0.78
N ASN A 379 -3.96 12.25 -0.52
CA ASN A 379 -3.57 11.04 -1.20
C ASN A 379 -2.36 11.35 -2.08
N ALA A 380 -1.20 10.80 -1.75
CA ALA A 380 0.02 10.92 -2.53
C ALA A 380 0.33 9.58 -3.22
N GLU A 381 0.41 9.60 -4.54
CA GLU A 381 0.70 8.44 -5.38
C GLU A 381 1.95 8.77 -6.21
N PHE A 382 3.02 7.98 -6.04
CA PHE A 382 4.28 8.14 -6.78
C PHE A 382 4.88 9.56 -6.70
N SER A 383 4.77 10.21 -5.54
CA SER A 383 5.14 11.61 -5.35
C SER A 383 6.30 11.75 -4.35
N ASP A 384 7.50 12.01 -4.87
CA ASP A 384 8.77 12.01 -4.11
C ASP A 384 9.03 13.29 -3.29
N ASN A 385 8.20 14.33 -3.40
CA ASN A 385 8.44 15.63 -2.75
C ASN A 385 7.17 16.24 -2.17
N VAL A 386 6.64 15.59 -1.13
CA VAL A 386 5.52 16.10 -0.35
C VAL A 386 6.05 16.66 0.97
N GLN A 387 6.01 17.97 1.13
CA GLN A 387 6.49 18.70 2.31
C GLN A 387 5.34 19.44 2.99
N LEU A 388 5.10 19.12 4.26
CA LEU A 388 4.09 19.72 5.11
C LEU A 388 4.77 20.30 6.37
N ASP A 389 4.81 21.61 6.54
CA ASP A 389 5.58 22.17 7.67
C ASP A 389 4.84 21.96 9.00
N LEU A 390 3.61 22.47 9.11
CA LEU A 390 2.78 22.39 10.32
C LEU A 390 1.48 21.64 10.04
N VAL A 391 1.31 20.47 10.64
CA VAL A 391 0.12 19.63 10.47
C VAL A 391 -0.69 19.60 11.75
N ARG A 392 -1.96 20.02 11.71
CA ARG A 392 -2.88 19.91 12.85
C ARG A 392 -3.67 18.61 12.82
N ARG A 393 -4.51 18.39 11.81
CA ARG A 393 -5.22 17.13 11.59
C ARG A 393 -5.02 16.68 10.15
N LEU A 394 -4.54 15.46 9.94
CA LEU A 394 -4.30 14.92 8.60
C LEU A 394 -4.72 13.46 8.51
N ASN A 395 -5.39 13.11 7.42
CA ASN A 395 -5.48 11.74 6.95
C ASN A 395 -4.64 11.63 5.67
N LEU A 396 -3.56 10.86 5.74
CA LEU A 396 -2.57 10.70 4.68
C LEU A 396 -2.62 9.26 4.19
N SER A 397 -2.80 9.09 2.89
CA SER A 397 -2.55 7.85 2.17
C SER A 397 -1.39 8.08 1.22
N ALA A 398 -0.26 7.42 1.45
CA ALA A 398 0.93 7.49 0.62
C ALA A 398 1.16 6.12 -0.03
N ASN A 399 1.25 6.10 -1.37
CA ASN A 399 1.65 4.93 -2.13
C ASN A 399 2.90 5.28 -2.93
N SER A 400 3.99 4.56 -2.69
CA SER A 400 5.27 4.75 -3.38
C SER A 400 5.71 6.22 -3.37
N SER A 401 5.57 6.89 -2.22
CA SER A 401 5.73 8.35 -2.11
C SER A 401 6.59 8.72 -0.90
N ASP A 402 7.28 9.85 -1.01
CA ASP A 402 8.10 10.39 0.06
C ASP A 402 7.44 11.63 0.66
N VAL A 403 7.05 11.54 1.94
CA VAL A 403 6.35 12.60 2.67
C VAL A 403 7.13 13.02 3.89
N THR A 404 7.36 14.32 4.02
CA THR A 404 7.99 14.93 5.19
C THR A 404 7.00 15.87 5.87
N ILE A 405 6.75 15.62 7.16
CA ILE A 405 5.97 16.46 8.06
C ILE A 405 6.94 17.07 9.07
N THR A 406 7.16 18.39 9.05
CA THR A 406 8.15 19.01 9.97
C THR A 406 7.66 18.99 11.42
N ARG A 407 6.37 19.31 11.65
CA ARG A 407 5.77 19.27 12.98
C ARG A 407 4.31 18.86 12.97
N LEU A 408 3.97 17.85 13.77
CA LEU A 408 2.60 17.39 14.03
C LEU A 408 2.02 18.02 15.30
N LEU A 409 0.84 18.63 15.25
CA LEU A 409 0.23 19.36 16.36
C LEU A 409 -0.86 18.59 17.12
N GLN A 410 -1.77 17.90 16.43
CA GLN A 410 -2.91 17.24 17.10
C GLN A 410 -3.09 15.78 16.69
N GLN A 411 -3.43 15.53 15.43
CA GLN A 411 -3.83 14.21 14.96
C GLN A 411 -3.28 13.88 13.58
N ALA A 412 -2.85 12.64 13.40
CA ALA A 412 -2.50 12.10 12.09
C ALA A 412 -2.97 10.65 11.97
N SER A 413 -3.63 10.33 10.86
CA SER A 413 -3.84 8.95 10.41
C SER A 413 -3.05 8.77 9.14
N ILE A 414 -2.06 7.90 9.15
CA ILE A 414 -1.11 7.71 8.07
C ILE A 414 -1.19 6.26 7.62
N GLU A 415 -1.44 6.08 6.33
CA GLU A 415 -1.34 4.81 5.62
C GLU A 415 -0.19 4.96 4.61
N ASN A 416 0.85 4.16 4.77
CA ASN A 416 2.00 4.13 3.89
C ASN A 416 2.13 2.73 3.27
N ASN A 417 2.07 2.66 1.94
CA ASN A 417 2.36 1.46 1.18
C ASN A 417 3.49 1.77 0.21
N LEU A 418 4.70 1.31 0.52
CA LEU A 418 5.94 1.65 -0.18
C LEU A 418 6.30 3.16 -0.10
N GLY A 419 7.58 3.46 0.15
CA GLY A 419 8.08 4.84 0.26
C GLY A 419 8.36 5.26 1.70
N VAL A 420 8.76 6.53 1.88
CA VAL A 420 9.29 7.03 3.15
C VAL A 420 8.43 8.13 3.75
N ILE A 421 7.98 7.93 4.99
CA ILE A 421 7.29 8.97 5.76
C ILE A 421 8.18 9.42 6.92
N ARG A 422 8.48 10.72 6.99
CA ARG A 422 9.22 11.32 8.09
C ARG A 422 8.38 12.36 8.80
N ILE A 423 8.26 12.23 10.11
CA ILE A 423 7.75 13.29 10.99
C ILE A 423 8.95 13.80 11.78
N GLY A 424 9.19 15.11 11.78
CA GLY A 424 10.20 15.71 12.66
C GLY A 424 9.68 15.70 14.09
N SER A 425 9.13 16.82 14.53
CA SER A 425 8.66 16.98 15.92
C SER A 425 7.16 16.69 16.09
N ILE A 426 6.79 16.16 17.25
CA ILE A 426 5.39 16.02 17.68
C ILE A 426 5.13 17.00 18.84
N SER A 427 4.06 17.79 18.75
CA SER A 427 3.68 18.77 19.76
C SER A 427 3.21 18.11 21.04
N ASP A 428 3.48 18.74 22.19
CA ASP A 428 3.03 18.23 23.48
C ASP A 428 1.51 18.14 23.58
N ASP A 429 0.76 18.95 22.83
CA ASP A 429 -0.71 18.91 22.80
C ASP A 429 -1.31 17.88 21.84
N PHE A 430 -0.50 16.95 21.31
CA PHE A 430 -1.01 15.91 20.41
C PHE A 430 -2.02 15.01 21.11
N LYS A 431 -2.95 14.45 20.34
CA LYS A 431 -4.02 13.57 20.86
C LYS A 431 -3.84 12.15 20.39
N GLU A 432 -3.68 11.95 19.09
CA GLU A 432 -3.67 10.62 18.50
C GLU A 432 -2.85 10.59 17.21
N MET A 433 -1.99 9.60 17.08
CA MET A 433 -1.28 9.31 15.85
C MET A 433 -1.46 7.83 15.51
N LYS A 434 -2.10 7.54 14.37
CA LYS A 434 -2.25 6.20 13.83
C LYS A 434 -1.39 6.06 12.58
N VAL A 435 -0.58 5.02 12.55
CA VAL A 435 0.39 4.77 11.48
C VAL A 435 0.24 3.31 11.06
N MET A 436 -0.06 3.10 9.79
CA MET A 436 -0.05 1.79 9.15
C MET A 436 0.98 1.84 8.04
N VAL A 437 1.99 0.97 8.12
CA VAL A 437 3.12 0.96 7.17
C VAL A 437 3.32 -0.44 6.64
N GLN A 438 3.34 -0.55 5.31
CA GLN A 438 3.58 -1.80 4.61
C GLN A 438 4.69 -1.59 3.55
N ASN A 439 5.70 -2.45 3.56
CA ASN A 439 6.85 -2.41 2.63
C ASN A 439 7.54 -1.02 2.57
N GLY A 440 7.49 -0.24 3.64
CA GLY A 440 7.92 1.16 3.63
C GLY A 440 8.72 1.55 4.87
N ASP A 441 9.18 2.79 4.87
CA ASP A 441 9.92 3.35 5.99
C ASP A 441 9.09 4.44 6.67
N PHE A 442 9.05 4.40 8.00
CA PHE A 442 8.46 5.45 8.82
C PHE A 442 9.45 5.86 9.92
N SER A 443 9.66 7.16 10.07
CA SER A 443 10.44 7.69 11.19
C SER A 443 9.75 8.90 11.83
N CYS A 444 9.72 8.96 13.16
CA CYS A 444 9.28 10.14 13.89
C CYS A 444 10.12 10.43 15.14
N ASP A 445 10.21 11.67 15.59
CA ASP A 445 10.76 11.96 16.92
C ASP A 445 9.71 11.71 18.00
N SER A 446 10.16 11.24 19.17
CA SER A 446 9.30 10.99 20.32
C SER A 446 8.67 12.30 20.81
N PRO A 447 7.37 12.32 21.16
CA PRO A 447 6.77 13.46 21.83
C PRO A 447 7.47 13.74 23.18
N GLY A 448 7.64 15.01 23.53
CA GLY A 448 8.17 15.41 24.85
C GLY A 448 7.20 15.15 26.02
N SER A 449 5.92 14.97 25.72
CA SER A 449 4.87 14.73 26.70
C SER A 449 4.51 13.24 26.85
N ALA A 450 3.92 12.84 27.99
CA ALA A 450 3.53 11.45 28.23
C ALA A 450 2.48 10.92 27.23
N TYR A 451 2.67 9.68 26.76
CA TYR A 451 1.79 9.03 25.79
C TYR A 451 1.69 7.52 25.99
N ARG A 452 0.60 6.93 25.51
CA ARG A 452 0.45 5.49 25.33
C ARG A 452 0.84 5.08 23.92
N ILE A 453 1.48 3.93 23.79
CA ILE A 453 1.85 3.35 22.51
C ILE A 453 1.25 1.96 22.37
N SER A 454 0.70 1.65 21.21
CA SER A 454 0.28 0.30 20.82
C SER A 454 0.92 -0.03 19.49
N LEU A 455 1.56 -1.20 19.44
CA LEU A 455 2.38 -1.62 18.33
C LEU A 455 1.94 -3.02 17.91
N LYS A 456 1.73 -3.20 16.61
CA LYS A 456 1.61 -4.50 15.97
C LYS A 456 2.73 -4.62 14.95
N ASN A 457 3.47 -5.72 15.04
CA ASN A 457 4.62 -5.96 14.19
C ASN A 457 4.44 -7.28 13.45
N ASN A 458 4.53 -7.22 12.13
CA ASN A 458 4.64 -8.38 11.26
C ASN A 458 5.96 -8.29 10.46
N GLN A 459 6.99 -8.99 10.93
CA GLN A 459 8.30 -9.08 10.26
C GLN A 459 8.95 -7.73 9.89
N SER A 460 8.74 -6.68 10.71
CA SER A 460 9.31 -5.34 10.53
C SER A 460 10.47 -5.09 11.51
N SER A 461 11.43 -4.26 11.09
CA SER A 461 12.50 -3.75 11.95
C SER A 461 12.01 -2.53 12.71
N LEU A 462 12.10 -2.58 14.04
CA LEU A 462 11.57 -1.54 14.92
C LEU A 462 12.68 -0.99 15.81
N ASP A 463 12.88 0.31 15.74
CA ASP A 463 13.73 1.08 16.64
C ASP A 463 12.82 1.96 17.51
N ILE A 464 12.72 1.62 18.79
CA ILE A 464 11.77 2.25 19.73
C ILE A 464 12.55 2.75 20.94
N PRO A 465 12.27 3.97 21.46
CA PRO A 465 12.97 4.55 22.59
C PRO A 465 13.00 3.64 23.81
N THR A 466 14.11 3.68 24.53
CA THR A 466 14.29 2.91 25.77
C THR A 466 13.38 3.40 26.90
N SER A 467 12.87 4.63 26.77
CA SER A 467 11.90 5.24 27.69
C SER A 467 10.52 4.56 27.69
N VAL A 468 10.20 3.74 26.68
CA VAL A 468 8.91 3.05 26.60
C VAL A 468 8.86 1.85 27.54
N VAL A 469 7.91 1.90 28.49
CA VAL A 469 7.61 0.81 29.42
C VAL A 469 6.46 -0.02 28.87
N TRP A 470 6.72 -1.32 28.64
CA TRP A 470 5.73 -2.27 28.11
C TRP A 470 4.87 -2.90 29.20
N ASP A 471 3.58 -3.12 28.90
CA ASP A 471 2.67 -3.78 29.83
C ASP A 471 2.94 -5.29 29.92
N LYS A 472 2.83 -5.85 31.15
CA LYS A 472 3.12 -7.25 31.47
C LYS A 472 2.10 -8.26 30.92
N LYS A 473 0.89 -7.82 30.53
CA LYS A 473 -0.12 -8.68 29.90
C LYS A 473 0.07 -8.62 28.38
N GLN A 474 0.76 -9.62 27.84
CA GLN A 474 1.04 -9.75 26.41
C GLN A 474 -0.19 -10.24 25.64
N ALA A 475 -0.37 -9.66 24.46
CA ALA A 475 -1.09 -10.17 23.30
C ALA A 475 -2.34 -11.02 23.62
N GLY A 476 -3.52 -10.38 23.61
CA GLY A 476 -4.70 -11.09 23.12
C GLY A 476 -4.42 -11.60 21.70
N SER A 477 -5.23 -12.51 21.18
CA SER A 477 -5.14 -13.11 19.84
C SER A 477 -4.96 -12.14 18.65
N SER A 478 -4.99 -10.83 18.88
CA SER A 478 -4.84 -9.76 17.90
C SER A 478 -3.39 -9.35 17.56
N GLY A 479 -2.38 -9.83 18.30
CA GLY A 479 -0.96 -9.54 18.02
C GLY A 479 -0.46 -8.15 18.40
N TRP A 480 -1.26 -7.35 19.12
CA TRP A 480 -0.87 -6.02 19.61
C TRP A 480 -0.11 -6.06 20.93
N LYS A 481 0.93 -5.23 21.04
CA LYS A 481 1.69 -4.96 22.27
C LYS A 481 1.45 -3.51 22.70
N SER A 482 1.01 -3.32 23.94
CA SER A 482 0.76 -1.99 24.50
C SER A 482 1.83 -1.59 25.52
N GLY A 483 2.10 -0.30 25.60
CA GLY A 483 3.04 0.31 26.54
C GLY A 483 2.78 1.81 26.69
N TYR A 484 3.67 2.49 27.41
CA TYR A 484 3.57 3.92 27.66
C TYR A 484 4.95 4.55 27.85
N SER A 485 5.03 5.86 27.65
CA SER A 485 6.17 6.69 28.01
C SER A 485 5.70 7.79 28.97
N GLY A 486 6.45 7.99 30.07
CA GLY A 486 6.12 8.93 31.14
C GLY A 486 4.98 8.47 32.07
N ASN A 487 3.72 8.51 31.61
CA ASN A 487 2.53 8.19 32.41
C ASN A 487 1.66 7.12 31.72
N LYS A 488 1.31 6.08 32.48
CA LYS A 488 0.47 4.96 32.03
C LYS A 488 -0.95 5.37 31.64
N ASP A 489 -1.53 6.36 32.33
CA ASP A 489 -2.91 6.83 32.10
C ASP A 489 -2.98 8.03 31.14
N ALA A 490 -1.95 8.20 30.30
CA ALA A 490 -1.91 9.29 29.33
C ALA A 490 -3.12 9.22 28.38
N ALA A 491 -3.77 10.36 28.16
CA ALA A 491 -4.87 10.48 27.18
C ALA A 491 -4.38 10.38 25.73
N LYS A 492 -3.09 10.64 25.50
CA LYS A 492 -2.46 10.70 24.16
C LYS A 492 -2.04 9.32 23.69
N SER A 493 -2.29 9.00 22.43
CA SER A 493 -2.05 7.66 21.88
C SER A 493 -1.24 7.69 20.59
N ILE A 494 -0.33 6.72 20.47
CA ILE A 494 0.38 6.36 19.23
C ILE A 494 0.04 4.91 18.91
N LEU A 495 -0.49 4.65 17.72
CA LEU A 495 -0.80 3.32 17.22
C LEU A 495 -0.01 3.06 15.97
N ILE A 496 0.78 1.98 15.96
CA ILE A 496 1.61 1.60 14.82
C ILE A 496 1.30 0.15 14.44
N ASP A 497 0.86 -0.07 13.20
CA ASP A 497 0.78 -1.38 12.57
C ASP A 497 1.82 -1.44 11.45
N ALA A 498 2.86 -2.25 11.63
CA ALA A 498 4.00 -2.33 10.72
C ALA A 498 4.11 -3.73 10.14
N SER A 499 4.14 -3.83 8.81
CA SER A 499 4.33 -5.09 8.07
C SER A 499 5.47 -4.97 7.06
N TYR A 500 6.48 -5.84 7.14
CA TYR A 500 7.63 -5.86 6.22
C TYR A 500 8.34 -4.51 6.05
N SER A 501 8.43 -3.72 7.13
CA SER A 501 8.77 -2.30 7.08
C SER A 501 9.90 -1.94 8.04
N LYS A 502 10.41 -0.71 7.95
CA LYS A 502 11.30 -0.12 8.97
C LYS A 502 10.58 1.01 9.69
N VAL A 503 10.47 0.92 11.01
CA VAL A 503 9.87 1.95 11.85
C VAL A 503 10.90 2.41 12.87
N ALA A 504 11.15 3.71 12.93
CA ALA A 504 12.02 4.32 13.93
C ALA A 504 11.28 5.42 14.70
N ILE A 505 11.32 5.37 16.02
CA ILE A 505 10.92 6.47 16.89
C ILE A 505 12.20 6.96 17.57
N ASN A 506 12.65 8.17 17.26
CA ASN A 506 13.88 8.72 17.80
C ASN A 506 13.65 9.35 19.18
N GLU A 507 14.69 9.36 20.02
CA GLU A 507 14.69 10.05 21.32
C GLU A 507 14.89 11.56 21.20
#